data_AF-A0A2V9VE32-F1
#
_entry.id   AF-A0A2V9VE32-F1
#
_cell.length_a   1.000
_cell.length_b   1.000
_cell.length_c   1.000
_cell.angle_alpha   90.00
_cell.angle_beta   90.00
_cell.angle_gamma   90.00
#
_symmetry.space_group_name_H-M   'P 1'
#
loop_
_entity.id
_entity.type
_entity.pdbx_description
1 polymer ?
#
loop_
_entity_poly.entity_id
_entity_poly.type
_entity_poly.pdbx_seq_one_letter_code
_entity_poly.pdbx_strand_id
1 'polypeptide(L)'
;MVLRDLIGDVLRTLWSHKLRTFLTMFGIAWGIVSIVLMVAAGEGLRKGQEDQAKNLGKDIMIVFHGRTSLQAGGQRAGRAIHWEDADVPFVQAQSPDCEYAIPELEQDSVRTHSAYNNAALLVTGSYPQFGEIRSLGVGEGRFYNWDDQREARRVAFLGTDAAKQLFPGRNPVGQNLYLNEIPYVVVGVMAQKKQDSSYDGWDVNKIFVPFAAMHHDFPDKPPGTPSTFDQLLVTPKSVEQHEACKREIRRALGHMHNFDPLDKEACPIWDTVQEAKAFRQMTDGMKYFLGAVGIVTLFLGGLGVMNVMLVAVRERTREIGVRKALG
;
A
#
# COMPACT_ATOMS: atom_id res chain seq x y z
N MET A 1 29.16 27.47 49.02
CA MET A 1 28.17 27.93 48.02
C MET A 1 27.03 26.94 47.98
N VAL A 2 25.80 27.40 48.21
CA VAL A 2 24.61 26.56 48.03
C VAL A 2 24.35 26.45 46.53
N LEU A 3 23.88 25.29 46.03
CA LEU A 3 23.58 25.05 44.61
C LEU A 3 22.73 26.17 43.97
N ARG A 4 21.88 26.80 44.79
CA ARG A 4 21.03 27.93 44.42
C ARG A 4 21.82 29.19 44.03
N ASP A 5 22.93 29.48 44.72
CA ASP A 5 23.77 30.64 44.42
C ASP A 5 24.55 30.43 43.11
N LEU A 6 25.02 29.20 42.88
CA LEU A 6 25.68 28.81 41.63
C LEU A 6 24.74 28.97 40.43
N ILE A 7 23.48 28.53 40.54
CA ILE A 7 22.48 28.71 39.49
C ILE A 7 22.20 30.21 39.25
N GLY A 8 22.10 31.00 40.32
CA GLY A 8 21.90 32.44 40.24
C GLY A 8 23.04 33.16 39.51
N ASP A 9 24.29 32.78 39.81
CA ASP A 9 25.49 33.30 39.16
C ASP A 9 25.57 32.90 37.68
N VAL A 10 25.23 31.65 37.35
CA VAL A 10 25.18 31.17 35.96
C VAL A 10 24.15 31.98 35.15
N LEU A 11 22.94 32.17 35.70
CA LEU A 11 21.89 32.93 35.02
C LEU A 11 22.28 34.39 34.79
N ARG A 12 22.86 35.07 35.79
CA ARG A 12 23.39 36.44 35.63
C ARG A 12 24.46 36.52 34.56
N THR A 13 25.35 35.53 34.52
CA THR A 13 26.44 35.45 33.55
C THR A 13 25.94 35.22 32.12
N LEU A 14 24.93 34.39 31.95
CA LEU A 14 24.26 34.20 30.65
C LEU A 14 23.55 35.49 30.20
N TRP A 15 22.94 36.22 31.13
CA TRP A 15 22.26 37.49 30.84
C TRP A 15 23.21 38.65 30.53
N SER A 16 24.44 38.64 31.05
CA SER A 16 25.44 39.66 30.71
C SER A 16 26.02 39.47 29.30
N HIS A 17 25.98 38.25 28.76
CA HIS A 17 26.51 37.91 27.43
C HIS A 17 25.42 37.44 26.45
N LYS A 18 24.34 38.23 26.34
CA LYS A 18 23.12 37.90 25.57
C LYS A 18 23.38 37.38 24.15
N LEU A 19 24.22 38.08 23.37
CA LEU A 19 24.49 37.70 21.98
C LEU A 19 25.19 36.34 21.88
N ARG A 20 26.19 36.10 22.73
CA ARG A 20 26.94 34.84 22.76
C ARG A 20 26.04 33.68 23.16
N THR A 21 25.30 33.85 24.24
CA THR A 21 24.34 32.86 24.75
C THR A 21 23.24 32.57 23.75
N PHE A 22 22.74 33.58 23.04
CA PHE A 22 21.76 33.40 21.98
C PHE A 22 22.33 32.60 20.80
N LEU A 23 23.51 32.98 20.28
CA LEU A 23 24.13 32.32 19.13
C LEU A 23 24.47 30.86 19.42
N THR A 24 24.96 30.52 20.62
CA THR A 24 25.24 29.13 21.00
C THR A 24 23.96 28.31 21.16
N MET A 25 22.96 28.82 21.87
CA MET A 25 21.69 28.11 22.03
C MET A 25 20.97 27.93 20.69
N PHE A 26 20.99 28.96 19.83
CA PHE A 26 20.39 28.89 18.50
C PHE A 26 21.06 27.81 17.63
N GLY A 27 22.39 27.74 17.62
CA GLY A 27 23.12 26.72 16.86
C GLY A 27 22.79 25.30 17.32
N ILE A 28 22.76 25.05 18.64
CA ILE A 28 22.39 23.76 19.21
C ILE A 28 20.92 23.43 18.87
N ALA A 29 20.01 24.38 19.12
CA ALA A 29 18.58 24.19 18.89
C ALA A 29 18.30 23.90 17.41
N TRP A 30 18.91 24.66 16.50
CA TRP A 30 18.74 24.45 15.06
C TRP A 30 19.28 23.10 14.60
N GLY A 31 20.42 22.66 15.12
CA GLY A 31 20.97 21.33 14.85
C GLY A 31 20.07 20.20 15.33
N ILE A 32 19.48 20.32 16.53
CA ILE A 32 18.53 19.34 17.05
C ILE A 32 17.25 19.33 16.20
N VAL A 33 16.70 20.51 15.90
CA VAL A 33 15.48 20.65 15.10
C VAL A 33 15.67 20.05 13.70
N SER A 34 16.78 20.33 13.02
CA SER A 34 17.02 19.81 11.67
C SER A 34 17.11 18.28 11.66
N ILE A 35 17.81 17.68 12.63
CA ILE A 35 17.92 16.22 12.76
C ILE A 35 16.56 15.59 13.05
N VAL A 36 15.80 16.14 14.01
CA VAL A 36 14.48 15.61 14.37
C VAL A 36 13.52 15.68 13.18
N LEU A 37 13.47 16.82 12.47
CA LEU A 37 12.63 16.98 11.28
C LEU A 37 12.98 15.97 10.19
N MET A 38 14.28 15.79 9.94
CA MET A 38 14.77 14.87 8.91
C MET A 38 14.42 13.41 9.24
N VAL A 39 14.59 12.99 10.49
CA VAL A 39 14.20 11.64 10.94
C VAL A 39 12.69 11.45 10.89
N ALA A 40 11.92 12.45 11.35
CA ALA A 40 10.46 12.40 11.33
C ALA A 40 9.91 12.32 9.90
N ALA A 41 10.48 13.07 8.96
CA ALA A 41 10.11 13.01 7.55
C ALA A 41 10.40 11.63 6.94
N GLY A 42 11.57 11.05 7.24
CA GLY A 42 11.94 9.72 6.75
C GLY A 42 11.04 8.61 7.29
N GLU A 43 10.75 8.61 8.59
CA GLU A 43 9.86 7.61 9.19
C GLU A 43 8.39 7.84 8.77
N GLY A 44 7.97 9.10 8.57
CA GLY A 44 6.67 9.44 8.02
C GLY A 44 6.46 8.90 6.61
N LEU A 45 7.46 9.05 5.73
CA LEU A 45 7.43 8.48 4.38
C LEU A 45 7.37 6.95 4.42
N ARG A 46 8.17 6.32 5.28
CA ARG A 46 8.15 4.86 5.48
C ARG A 46 6.78 4.36 5.89
N LYS A 47 6.16 5.03 6.88
CA LYS A 47 4.85 4.65 7.41
C LYS A 47 3.75 4.87 6.38
N GLY A 48 3.79 6.01 5.68
CA GLY A 48 2.85 6.32 4.60
C GLY A 48 2.87 5.26 3.49
N GLN A 49 4.07 4.80 3.08
CA GLN A 49 4.18 3.74 2.08
C GLN A 49 3.65 2.39 2.61
N GLU A 50 3.94 2.05 3.87
CA GLU A 50 3.42 0.81 4.47
C GLU A 50 1.89 0.81 4.49
N ASP A 51 1.28 1.93 4.84
CA ASP A 51 -0.17 2.08 4.87
C ASP A 51 -0.76 2.06 3.43
N GLN A 52 -0.07 2.66 2.45
CA GLN A 52 -0.44 2.58 1.04
C GLN A 52 -0.38 1.15 0.49
N ALA A 53 0.63 0.37 0.88
CA ALA A 53 0.75 -1.04 0.50
C ALA A 53 -0.38 -1.88 1.10
N LYS A 54 -0.71 -1.68 2.39
CA LYS A 54 -1.84 -2.34 3.04
C LYS A 54 -3.18 -2.02 2.38
N ASN A 55 -3.36 -0.79 1.91
CA ASN A 55 -4.56 -0.36 1.19
C ASN A 55 -4.72 -1.05 -0.18
N LEU A 56 -3.63 -1.41 -0.85
CA LEU A 56 -3.66 -2.16 -2.11
C LEU A 56 -4.00 -3.64 -1.89
N GLY A 57 -3.77 -4.17 -0.70
CA GLY A 57 -3.97 -5.58 -0.38
C GLY A 57 -2.71 -6.21 0.20
N LYS A 58 -2.88 -7.31 0.92
CA LYS A 58 -1.80 -7.92 1.67
C LYS A 58 -0.98 -8.82 0.75
N ASP A 59 0.26 -8.40 0.46
CA ASP A 59 1.28 -9.20 -0.22
C ASP A 59 0.81 -9.79 -1.56
N ILE A 60 0.02 -9.03 -2.33
CA ILE A 60 -0.63 -9.53 -3.54
C ILE A 60 0.27 -9.49 -4.77
N MET A 61 0.06 -10.41 -5.69
CA MET A 61 0.60 -10.41 -7.03
C MET A 61 -0.55 -10.39 -8.03
N ILE A 62 -0.52 -9.42 -8.94
CA ILE A 62 -1.53 -9.28 -9.98
C ILE A 62 -0.94 -9.83 -11.28
N VAL A 63 -1.60 -10.84 -11.83
CA VAL A 63 -1.15 -11.57 -13.00
C VAL A 63 -2.04 -11.18 -14.19
N PHE A 64 -1.51 -10.28 -15.02
CA PHE A 64 -2.19 -9.79 -16.20
C PHE A 64 -1.98 -10.75 -17.36
N HIS A 65 -2.96 -10.81 -18.27
CA HIS A 65 -2.77 -11.50 -19.54
C HIS A 65 -1.95 -10.62 -20.49
N GLY A 66 -1.19 -11.25 -21.39
CA GLY A 66 -0.24 -10.54 -22.25
C GLY A 66 -0.17 -11.08 -23.67
N ARG A 67 0.94 -10.79 -24.34
CA ARG A 67 1.24 -11.30 -25.67
C ARG A 67 2.58 -12.01 -25.65
N THR A 68 2.65 -13.17 -26.29
CA THR A 68 3.92 -13.90 -26.38
C THR A 68 4.98 -13.07 -27.09
N SER A 69 6.17 -12.98 -26.53
CA SER A 69 7.36 -12.37 -27.14
C SER A 69 8.37 -13.42 -27.61
N LEU A 70 8.35 -14.60 -26.99
CA LEU A 70 9.19 -15.74 -27.33
C LEU A 70 8.43 -16.80 -28.13
N GLN A 71 9.17 -17.57 -28.92
CA GLN A 71 8.63 -18.74 -29.61
C GLN A 71 8.74 -19.96 -28.69
N ALA A 72 7.61 -20.52 -28.29
CA ALA A 72 7.54 -21.75 -27.50
C ALA A 72 6.85 -22.84 -28.32
N GLY A 73 7.43 -24.04 -28.36
CA GLY A 73 6.78 -25.21 -28.97
C GLY A 73 6.39 -25.06 -30.45
N GLY A 74 7.13 -24.25 -31.23
CA GLY A 74 6.85 -24.01 -32.65
C GLY A 74 5.73 -22.98 -32.93
N GLN A 75 5.19 -22.33 -31.90
CA GLN A 75 4.20 -21.26 -32.04
C GLN A 75 4.88 -19.92 -32.36
N ARG A 76 4.17 -19.05 -33.11
CA ARG A 76 4.65 -17.69 -33.42
C ARG A 76 4.56 -16.80 -32.18
N ALA A 77 5.53 -15.90 -32.06
CA ALA A 77 5.44 -14.76 -31.15
C ALA A 77 4.30 -13.82 -31.58
N GLY A 78 3.75 -13.05 -30.63
CA GLY A 78 2.69 -12.07 -30.83
C GLY A 78 1.28 -12.61 -30.61
N ARG A 79 1.12 -13.83 -30.09
CA ARG A 79 -0.20 -14.40 -29.77
C ARG A 79 -0.73 -13.76 -28.48
N ALA A 80 -1.96 -13.27 -28.52
CA ALA A 80 -2.67 -12.85 -27.32
C ALA A 80 -3.02 -14.07 -26.47
N ILE A 81 -2.69 -13.99 -25.19
CA ILE A 81 -3.08 -14.95 -24.18
C ILE A 81 -4.28 -14.36 -23.43
N HIS A 82 -5.23 -15.20 -23.07
CA HIS A 82 -6.34 -14.85 -22.21
C HIS A 82 -6.42 -15.90 -21.11
N TRP A 83 -6.76 -15.48 -19.90
CA TRP A 83 -6.99 -16.42 -18.81
C TRP A 83 -8.36 -17.01 -18.92
N GLU A 84 -8.48 -18.30 -18.63
CA GLU A 84 -9.72 -19.07 -18.71
C GLU A 84 -10.10 -19.62 -17.32
N ASP A 85 -11.38 -19.84 -17.06
CA ASP A 85 -11.88 -20.40 -15.79
C ASP A 85 -11.13 -21.65 -15.32
N ALA A 86 -10.69 -22.49 -16.26
CA ALA A 86 -9.94 -23.72 -15.99
C ALA A 86 -8.53 -23.45 -15.44
N ASP A 87 -7.97 -22.27 -15.67
CA ASP A 87 -6.64 -21.87 -15.20
C ASP A 87 -6.60 -21.78 -13.68
N VAL A 88 -7.65 -21.23 -13.07
CA VAL A 88 -7.69 -20.98 -11.61
C VAL A 88 -7.45 -22.25 -10.80
N PRO A 89 -8.24 -23.34 -10.93
CA PRO A 89 -8.02 -24.55 -10.15
C PRO A 89 -6.70 -25.24 -10.51
N PHE A 90 -6.24 -25.14 -11.76
CA PHE A 90 -4.96 -25.72 -12.18
C PHE A 90 -3.76 -24.98 -11.56
N VAL A 91 -3.75 -23.64 -11.63
CA VAL A 91 -2.71 -22.79 -11.03
C VAL A 91 -2.69 -22.97 -9.52
N GLN A 92 -3.84 -23.00 -8.86
CA GLN A 92 -3.94 -23.25 -7.41
C GLN A 92 -3.35 -24.63 -7.03
N ALA A 93 -3.53 -25.66 -7.87
CA ALA A 93 -3.01 -27.00 -7.61
C ALA A 93 -1.51 -27.14 -7.93
N GLN A 94 -1.01 -26.44 -8.95
CA GLN A 94 0.39 -26.53 -9.42
C GLN A 94 1.34 -25.53 -8.74
N SER A 95 0.82 -24.64 -7.89
CA SER A 95 1.60 -23.59 -7.22
C SER A 95 1.56 -23.73 -5.70
N PRO A 96 2.29 -24.71 -5.12
CA PRO A 96 2.27 -24.97 -3.68
C PRO A 96 2.80 -23.83 -2.81
N ASP A 97 3.58 -22.88 -3.34
CA ASP A 97 4.05 -21.71 -2.59
C ASP A 97 3.03 -20.55 -2.58
N CYS A 98 1.93 -20.68 -3.35
CA CYS A 98 0.82 -19.73 -3.35
C CYS A 98 -0.27 -20.17 -2.36
N GLU A 99 -0.81 -19.22 -1.61
CA GLU A 99 -1.93 -19.45 -0.69
C GLU A 99 -3.26 -19.41 -1.44
N TYR A 100 -3.49 -18.34 -2.19
CA TYR A 100 -4.70 -18.13 -2.99
C TYR A 100 -4.34 -17.75 -4.41
N ALA A 101 -5.04 -18.32 -5.38
CA ALA A 101 -5.12 -17.86 -6.76
C ALA A 101 -6.61 -17.71 -7.11
N ILE A 102 -7.06 -16.48 -7.35
CA ILE A 102 -8.48 -16.17 -7.59
C ILE A 102 -8.64 -15.33 -8.87
N PRO A 103 -9.71 -15.55 -9.64
CA PRO A 103 -9.98 -14.76 -10.83
C PRO A 103 -10.57 -13.41 -10.46
N GLU A 104 -10.33 -12.43 -11.31
CA GLU A 104 -11.00 -11.15 -11.28
C GLU A 104 -11.51 -10.83 -12.69
N LEU A 105 -12.81 -10.55 -12.77
CA LEU A 105 -13.51 -10.13 -13.96
C LEU A 105 -14.15 -8.77 -13.71
N GLU A 106 -13.85 -7.82 -14.56
CA GLU A 106 -14.24 -6.42 -14.43
C GLU A 106 -15.15 -6.01 -15.56
N GLN A 107 -16.18 -5.22 -15.23
CA GLN A 107 -16.98 -4.54 -16.23
C GLN A 107 -17.04 -3.06 -15.91
N ASP A 108 -16.45 -2.28 -16.80
CA ASP A 108 -16.45 -0.82 -16.71
C ASP A 108 -17.81 -0.22 -17.05
N SER A 109 -18.12 0.88 -16.39
CA SER A 109 -19.26 1.76 -16.70
C SER A 109 -20.61 1.03 -16.75
N VAL A 110 -20.83 0.04 -15.87
CA VAL A 110 -22.11 -0.66 -15.75
C VAL A 110 -23.17 0.32 -15.27
N ARG A 111 -24.28 0.40 -16.02
CA ARG A 111 -25.39 1.28 -15.69
C ARG A 111 -26.06 0.75 -14.44
N THR A 112 -25.79 1.39 -13.32
CA THR A 112 -26.26 0.94 -12.03
C THR A 112 -27.34 1.87 -11.52
N HIS A 113 -28.48 1.34 -11.08
CA HIS A 113 -29.52 2.16 -10.48
C HIS A 113 -30.19 1.48 -9.29
N SER A 114 -30.53 2.29 -8.30
CA SER A 114 -31.41 1.94 -7.20
C SER A 114 -32.78 2.61 -7.42
N ALA A 115 -33.71 2.40 -6.49
CA ALA A 115 -34.96 3.15 -6.46
C ALA A 115 -34.78 4.67 -6.23
N TYR A 116 -33.58 5.14 -5.86
CA TYR A 116 -33.33 6.51 -5.41
C TYR A 116 -32.37 7.28 -6.29
N ASN A 117 -31.41 6.60 -6.92
CA ASN A 117 -30.40 7.25 -7.74
C ASN A 117 -29.78 6.28 -8.76
N ASN A 118 -28.99 6.81 -9.69
CA ASN A 118 -28.23 6.03 -10.65
C ASN A 118 -26.75 6.48 -10.71
N ALA A 119 -25.94 5.61 -11.30
CA ALA A 119 -24.52 5.80 -11.50
C ALA A 119 -24.03 4.91 -12.65
N ALA A 120 -22.86 5.22 -13.19
CA ALA A 120 -22.08 4.28 -14.00
C ALA A 120 -20.86 3.90 -13.15
N LEU A 121 -20.77 2.65 -12.74
CA LEU A 121 -19.76 2.18 -11.80
C LEU A 121 -19.04 0.96 -12.37
N LEU A 122 -17.84 0.72 -11.87
CA LEU A 122 -17.09 -0.50 -12.12
C LEU A 122 -17.66 -1.62 -11.25
N VAL A 123 -18.02 -2.73 -11.89
CA VAL A 123 -18.45 -3.96 -11.22
C VAL A 123 -17.35 -4.99 -11.35
N THR A 124 -16.91 -5.52 -10.21
CA THR A 124 -15.84 -6.50 -10.10
C THR A 124 -16.41 -7.81 -9.58
N GLY A 125 -16.21 -8.89 -10.34
CA GLY A 125 -16.54 -10.26 -10.00
C GLY A 125 -15.31 -11.02 -9.52
N SER A 126 -15.36 -11.60 -8.32
CA SER A 126 -14.27 -12.45 -7.82
C SER A 126 -14.76 -13.49 -6.81
N TYR A 127 -13.85 -14.33 -6.32
CA TYR A 127 -14.13 -15.30 -5.26
C TYR A 127 -14.26 -14.64 -3.88
N PRO A 128 -14.92 -15.28 -2.90
CA PRO A 128 -15.13 -14.70 -1.56
C PRO A 128 -13.86 -14.20 -0.88
N GLN A 129 -12.72 -14.85 -1.09
CA GLN A 129 -11.43 -14.46 -0.50
C GLN A 129 -10.90 -13.13 -1.01
N PHE A 130 -11.44 -12.61 -2.11
CA PHE A 130 -11.11 -11.28 -2.60
C PHE A 130 -11.24 -10.22 -1.51
N GLY A 131 -12.28 -10.31 -0.67
CA GLY A 131 -12.48 -9.38 0.44
C GLY A 131 -11.33 -9.36 1.45
N GLU A 132 -10.69 -10.51 1.71
CA GLU A 132 -9.52 -10.59 2.59
C GLU A 132 -8.26 -10.09 1.89
N ILE A 133 -8.01 -10.58 0.68
CA ILE A 133 -6.82 -10.28 -0.12
C ILE A 133 -6.70 -8.77 -0.40
N ARG A 134 -7.82 -8.12 -0.74
CA ARG A 134 -7.93 -6.67 -0.99
C ARG A 134 -8.22 -5.83 0.27
N SER A 135 -8.29 -6.47 1.44
CA SER A 135 -8.60 -5.82 2.72
C SER A 135 -9.89 -4.98 2.66
N LEU A 136 -10.94 -5.53 2.05
CA LEU A 136 -12.28 -4.96 1.99
C LEU A 136 -13.00 -5.23 3.31
N GLY A 137 -12.74 -4.38 4.31
CA GLY A 137 -13.45 -4.45 5.58
C GLY A 137 -14.96 -4.31 5.38
N VAL A 138 -15.76 -5.12 6.07
CA VAL A 138 -17.23 -5.01 6.05
C VAL A 138 -17.65 -3.99 7.11
N GLY A 139 -18.34 -2.93 6.69
CA GLY A 139 -18.91 -1.93 7.58
C GLY A 139 -20.32 -2.31 8.04
N GLU A 140 -21.15 -2.71 7.08
CA GLU A 140 -22.54 -3.13 7.31
C GLU A 140 -22.85 -4.42 6.53
N GLY A 141 -23.68 -5.30 7.09
CA GLY A 141 -24.08 -6.55 6.45
C GLY A 141 -22.96 -7.59 6.40
N ARG A 142 -22.73 -8.18 5.22
CA ARG A 142 -21.70 -9.19 4.99
C ARG A 142 -21.09 -9.08 3.58
N PHE A 143 -19.89 -9.61 3.41
CA PHE A 143 -19.37 -9.94 2.07
C PHE A 143 -20.07 -11.20 1.53
N TYR A 144 -19.99 -11.43 0.21
CA TYR A 144 -20.49 -12.66 -0.39
C TYR A 144 -19.61 -13.86 -0.01
N ASN A 145 -20.19 -15.05 0.02
CA ASN A 145 -19.52 -16.26 0.49
C ASN A 145 -19.55 -17.39 -0.55
N TRP A 146 -19.01 -18.56 -0.19
CA TRP A 146 -18.93 -19.71 -1.08
C TRP A 146 -20.29 -20.28 -1.48
N ASP A 147 -21.33 -20.10 -0.67
CA ASP A 147 -22.68 -20.54 -1.04
C ASP A 147 -23.26 -19.60 -2.11
N ASP A 148 -23.06 -18.29 -1.97
CA ASP A 148 -23.46 -17.32 -2.99
C ASP A 148 -22.70 -17.55 -4.30
N GLN A 149 -21.41 -17.87 -4.23
CA GLN A 149 -20.59 -18.21 -5.39
C GLN A 149 -21.06 -19.51 -6.07
N ARG A 150 -21.33 -20.58 -5.30
CA ARG A 150 -21.72 -21.88 -5.84
C ARG A 150 -23.11 -21.86 -6.47
N GLU A 151 -24.03 -21.07 -5.91
CA GLU A 151 -25.39 -20.91 -6.43
C GLU A 151 -25.52 -19.76 -7.44
N ALA A 152 -24.41 -19.10 -7.80
CA ALA A 152 -24.40 -17.90 -8.66
C ALA A 152 -25.44 -16.85 -8.21
N ARG A 153 -25.57 -16.63 -6.90
CA ARG A 153 -26.57 -15.70 -6.36
C ARG A 153 -26.23 -14.28 -6.78
N ARG A 154 -27.25 -13.55 -7.24
CA ARG A 154 -27.18 -12.12 -7.57
C ARG A 154 -27.16 -11.27 -6.31
N VAL A 155 -26.03 -11.31 -5.61
CA VAL A 155 -25.77 -10.48 -4.43
C VAL A 155 -24.68 -9.47 -4.73
N ALA A 156 -24.80 -8.26 -4.17
CA ALA A 156 -23.87 -7.17 -4.37
C ALA A 156 -23.32 -6.65 -3.03
N PHE A 157 -22.03 -6.41 -2.99
CA PHE A 157 -21.34 -5.71 -1.91
C PHE A 157 -20.84 -4.37 -2.43
N LEU A 158 -21.17 -3.27 -1.74
CA LEU A 158 -20.94 -1.92 -2.25
C LEU A 158 -19.72 -1.27 -1.61
N GLY A 159 -18.91 -0.59 -2.42
CA GLY A 159 -17.97 0.41 -1.92
C GLY A 159 -18.69 1.54 -1.17
N THR A 160 -18.00 2.21 -0.26
CA THR A 160 -18.63 3.22 0.62
C THR A 160 -19.24 4.40 -0.14
N ASP A 161 -18.58 4.87 -1.19
CA ASP A 161 -19.03 6.03 -1.96
C ASP A 161 -20.06 5.61 -3.02
N ALA A 162 -19.92 4.41 -3.59
CA ALA A 162 -20.98 3.78 -4.38
C ALA A 162 -22.29 3.65 -3.58
N ALA A 163 -22.21 3.20 -2.31
CA ALA A 163 -23.36 3.12 -1.42
C ALA A 163 -23.98 4.49 -1.11
N LYS A 164 -23.15 5.50 -0.79
CA LYS A 164 -23.64 6.87 -0.55
C LYS A 164 -24.33 7.47 -1.77
N GLN A 165 -23.80 7.24 -2.96
CA GLN A 165 -24.36 7.76 -4.20
C GLN A 165 -25.68 7.06 -4.53
N LEU A 166 -25.73 5.73 -4.47
CA LEU A 166 -26.90 4.94 -4.85
C LEU A 166 -28.01 4.98 -3.79
N PHE A 167 -27.68 5.15 -2.52
CA PHE A 167 -28.62 5.13 -1.39
C PHE A 167 -28.38 6.31 -0.44
N PRO A 168 -28.59 7.56 -0.90
CA PRO A 168 -28.26 8.75 -0.11
C PRO A 168 -29.07 8.79 1.20
N GLY A 169 -28.37 8.68 2.33
CA GLY A 169 -28.94 8.72 3.67
C GLY A 169 -29.82 7.52 4.04
N ARG A 170 -29.73 6.39 3.33
CA ARG A 170 -30.53 5.19 3.56
C ARG A 170 -29.65 3.96 3.74
N ASN A 171 -30.12 2.98 4.51
CA ASN A 171 -29.43 1.69 4.63
C ASN A 171 -29.64 0.87 3.34
N PRO A 172 -28.59 0.56 2.56
CA PRO A 172 -28.72 -0.17 1.32
C PRO A 172 -28.91 -1.68 1.52
N VAL A 173 -28.52 -2.24 2.66
CA VAL A 173 -28.53 -3.70 2.91
C VAL A 173 -29.96 -4.25 2.84
N GLY A 174 -30.13 -5.32 2.06
CA GLY A 174 -31.40 -5.97 1.79
C GLY A 174 -32.22 -5.33 0.67
N GLN A 175 -31.79 -4.19 0.12
CA GLN A 175 -32.49 -3.53 -0.99
C GLN A 175 -32.03 -4.07 -2.35
N ASN A 176 -32.90 -3.91 -3.34
CA ASN A 176 -32.59 -4.24 -4.72
C ASN A 176 -31.72 -3.15 -5.34
N LEU A 177 -30.74 -3.59 -6.12
CA LEU A 177 -29.88 -2.80 -6.96
C LEU A 177 -29.89 -3.40 -8.36
N TYR A 178 -30.04 -2.58 -9.38
CA TYR A 178 -30.07 -3.05 -10.76
C TYR A 178 -28.73 -2.74 -11.40
N LEU A 179 -28.05 -3.80 -11.86
CA LEU A 179 -26.84 -3.70 -12.66
C LEU A 179 -27.25 -3.93 -14.11
N ASN A 180 -27.16 -2.88 -14.93
CA ASN A 180 -27.94 -2.71 -16.16
C ASN A 180 -29.45 -2.87 -15.87
N GLU A 181 -30.03 -4.02 -16.23
CA GLU A 181 -31.44 -4.38 -16.00
C GLU A 181 -31.58 -5.65 -15.15
N ILE A 182 -30.49 -6.10 -14.55
CA ILE A 182 -30.42 -7.35 -13.79
C ILE A 182 -30.52 -7.03 -12.29
N PRO A 183 -31.51 -7.59 -11.57
CA PRO A 183 -31.70 -7.31 -10.16
C PRO A 183 -30.70 -8.08 -9.29
N TYR A 184 -29.97 -7.36 -8.47
CA TYR A 184 -29.10 -7.85 -7.40
C TYR A 184 -29.63 -7.40 -6.04
N VAL A 185 -29.37 -8.18 -5.00
CA VAL A 185 -29.68 -7.79 -3.61
C VAL A 185 -28.40 -7.32 -2.93
N VAL A 186 -28.42 -6.12 -2.35
CA VAL A 186 -27.28 -5.61 -1.59
C VAL A 186 -27.15 -6.40 -0.28
N VAL A 187 -26.04 -7.09 -0.07
CA VAL A 187 -25.80 -7.90 1.13
C VAL A 187 -24.86 -7.24 2.14
N GLY A 188 -24.13 -6.21 1.71
CA GLY A 188 -23.25 -5.45 2.60
C GLY A 188 -22.63 -4.22 1.96
N VAL A 189 -21.98 -3.43 2.79
CA VAL A 189 -21.27 -2.21 2.42
C VAL A 189 -19.88 -2.25 3.05
N MET A 190 -18.90 -1.78 2.31
CA MET A 190 -17.53 -1.64 2.78
C MET A 190 -17.44 -0.69 3.97
N ALA A 191 -16.54 -0.98 4.90
CA ALA A 191 -16.13 -0.05 5.94
C ALA A 191 -15.40 1.14 5.29
N GLN A 192 -15.39 2.29 5.97
CA GLN A 192 -14.63 3.44 5.48
C GLN A 192 -13.14 3.10 5.37
N LYS A 193 -12.64 3.15 4.13
CA LYS A 193 -11.25 2.93 3.77
C LYS A 193 -10.72 4.22 3.18
N LYS A 194 -9.66 4.78 3.78
CA LYS A 194 -8.93 5.88 3.15
C LYS A 194 -8.00 5.25 2.12
N GLN A 195 -8.38 5.35 0.86
CA GLN A 195 -7.69 4.68 -0.23
C GLN A 195 -6.84 5.68 -1.02
N ASP A 196 -5.52 5.49 -0.95
CA ASP A 196 -4.51 6.35 -1.60
C ASP A 196 -3.76 5.57 -2.72
N SER A 197 -4.21 4.36 -3.08
CA SER A 197 -3.65 3.49 -4.12
C SER A 197 -4.71 2.62 -4.78
N SER A 198 -4.46 2.24 -6.03
CA SER A 198 -5.34 1.40 -6.86
C SER A 198 -4.58 0.91 -8.10
N TYR A 199 -4.97 -0.25 -8.65
CA TYR A 199 -4.47 -0.76 -9.93
C TYR A 199 -5.52 -0.71 -11.06
N ASP A 200 -6.78 -0.50 -10.71
CA ASP A 200 -7.98 -0.78 -11.51
C ASP A 200 -9.19 0.12 -11.13
N GLY A 201 -8.97 1.21 -10.40
CA GLY A 201 -10.02 2.06 -9.81
C GLY A 201 -10.17 1.93 -8.28
N TRP A 202 -10.77 2.94 -7.63
CA TRP A 202 -10.87 2.97 -6.17
C TRP A 202 -11.99 2.05 -5.66
N ASP A 203 -11.69 1.16 -4.71
CA ASP A 203 -12.65 0.18 -4.14
C ASP A 203 -13.90 0.85 -3.59
N VAL A 204 -13.76 2.06 -3.02
CA VAL A 204 -14.87 2.86 -2.49
C VAL A 204 -15.93 3.19 -3.53
N ASN A 205 -15.59 3.19 -4.81
CA ASN A 205 -16.44 3.50 -5.95
C ASN A 205 -16.82 2.26 -6.78
N LYS A 206 -16.55 1.05 -6.28
CA LYS A 206 -16.84 -0.20 -6.98
C LYS A 206 -18.03 -0.93 -6.39
N ILE A 207 -18.54 -1.89 -7.16
CA ILE A 207 -19.51 -2.89 -6.73
C ILE A 207 -18.86 -4.26 -6.89
N PHE A 208 -18.92 -5.07 -5.85
CA PHE A 208 -18.34 -6.41 -5.85
C PHE A 208 -19.44 -7.45 -5.85
N VAL A 209 -19.33 -8.43 -6.74
CA VAL A 209 -20.31 -9.52 -6.90
C VAL A 209 -19.58 -10.88 -6.96
N PRO A 210 -20.25 -12.00 -6.69
CA PRO A 210 -19.65 -13.31 -6.88
C PRO A 210 -19.22 -13.52 -8.34
N PHE A 211 -18.02 -14.06 -8.55
CA PHE A 211 -17.49 -14.37 -9.89
C PHE A 211 -18.48 -15.16 -10.75
N ALA A 212 -19.17 -16.16 -10.18
CA ALA A 212 -20.12 -16.98 -10.95
C ALA A 212 -21.32 -16.16 -11.46
N ALA A 213 -21.81 -15.20 -10.66
CA ALA A 213 -22.89 -14.30 -11.06
C ALA A 213 -22.39 -13.30 -12.12
N MET A 214 -21.19 -12.74 -11.92
CA MET A 214 -20.57 -11.83 -12.89
C MET A 214 -20.39 -12.50 -14.25
N HIS A 215 -19.82 -13.70 -14.25
CA HIS A 215 -19.51 -14.45 -15.45
C HIS A 215 -20.77 -14.84 -16.23
N HIS A 216 -21.86 -15.16 -15.54
CA HIS A 216 -23.15 -15.46 -16.15
C HIS A 216 -23.86 -14.21 -16.73
N ASP A 217 -23.88 -13.11 -15.97
CA ASP A 217 -24.67 -11.92 -16.28
C ASP A 217 -23.90 -10.88 -17.12
N PHE A 218 -22.58 -10.92 -17.09
CA PHE A 218 -21.65 -10.00 -17.76
C PHE A 218 -20.48 -10.77 -18.40
N PRO A 219 -20.71 -11.60 -19.42
CA PRO A 219 -19.63 -12.28 -20.11
C PRO A 219 -18.65 -11.28 -20.73
N ASP A 220 -17.38 -11.66 -20.77
CA ASP A 220 -16.30 -10.84 -21.30
C ASP A 220 -16.56 -10.45 -22.78
N LYS A 221 -16.17 -9.23 -23.15
CA LYS A 221 -16.40 -8.70 -24.50
C LYS A 221 -15.34 -9.23 -25.46
N PRO A 222 -15.67 -9.43 -26.76
CA PRO A 222 -14.67 -9.80 -27.75
C PRO A 222 -13.45 -8.87 -27.70
N PRO A 223 -12.21 -9.39 -27.68
CA PRO A 223 -11.80 -10.75 -28.07
C PRO A 223 -11.92 -11.84 -27.01
N GLY A 224 -12.35 -11.52 -25.78
CA GLY A 224 -12.60 -12.51 -24.73
C GLY A 224 -13.72 -13.48 -25.10
N THR A 225 -13.69 -14.67 -24.48
CA THR A 225 -14.76 -15.67 -24.58
C THR A 225 -15.61 -15.64 -23.33
N PRO A 226 -16.82 -16.25 -23.33
CA PRO A 226 -17.62 -16.40 -22.11
C PRO A 226 -17.00 -17.33 -21.05
N SER A 227 -15.70 -17.57 -21.10
CA SER A 227 -14.91 -18.35 -20.15
C SER A 227 -13.64 -17.61 -19.74
N THR A 228 -13.43 -16.38 -20.22
CA THR A 228 -12.25 -15.57 -19.93
C THR A 228 -12.50 -14.56 -18.84
N PHE A 229 -11.41 -14.16 -18.17
CA PHE A 229 -11.40 -13.11 -17.17
C PHE A 229 -10.14 -12.24 -17.31
N ASP A 230 -10.16 -11.03 -16.74
CA ASP A 230 -9.15 -10.00 -16.99
C ASP A 230 -7.80 -10.32 -16.34
N GLN A 231 -7.82 -10.75 -15.07
CA GLN A 231 -6.59 -10.98 -14.32
C GLN A 231 -6.76 -11.99 -13.19
N LEU A 232 -5.63 -12.57 -12.78
CA LEU A 232 -5.56 -13.47 -11.65
C LEU A 232 -4.89 -12.74 -10.48
N LEU A 233 -5.55 -12.74 -9.33
CA LEU A 233 -4.97 -12.25 -8.07
C LEU A 233 -4.38 -13.44 -7.33
N VAL A 234 -3.10 -13.33 -6.99
CA VAL A 234 -2.37 -14.37 -6.30
C VAL A 234 -1.74 -13.84 -5.04
N THR A 235 -1.89 -14.57 -3.94
CA THR A 235 -1.23 -14.27 -2.66
C THR A 235 -0.24 -15.39 -2.34
N PRO A 236 1.05 -15.11 -2.10
CA PRO A 236 2.00 -16.11 -1.65
C PRO A 236 1.74 -16.48 -0.19
N LYS A 237 2.10 -17.71 0.21
CA LYS A 237 1.98 -18.15 1.63
C LYS A 237 2.84 -17.34 2.60
N SER A 238 3.94 -16.79 2.10
CA SER A 238 4.80 -15.88 2.85
C SER A 238 5.50 -14.89 1.93
N VAL A 239 5.93 -13.76 2.51
CA VAL A 239 6.72 -12.73 1.83
C VAL A 239 8.02 -13.30 1.25
N GLU A 240 8.60 -14.32 1.85
CA GLU A 240 9.84 -14.97 1.38
C GLU A 240 9.60 -15.91 0.19
N GLN A 241 8.40 -16.48 0.10
CA GLN A 241 8.01 -17.43 -0.94
C GLN A 241 7.49 -16.77 -2.22
N HIS A 242 7.35 -15.43 -2.26
CA HIS A 242 6.77 -14.71 -3.39
C HIS A 242 7.45 -15.03 -4.74
N GLU A 243 8.79 -15.08 -4.80
CA GLU A 243 9.51 -15.44 -6.03
C GLU A 243 9.29 -16.89 -6.47
N ALA A 244 9.09 -17.80 -5.51
CA ALA A 244 8.82 -19.21 -5.83
C ALA A 244 7.40 -19.37 -6.38
N CYS A 245 6.40 -18.81 -5.68
CA CYS A 245 5.02 -18.73 -6.14
C CYS A 245 4.92 -18.09 -7.55
N LYS A 246 5.63 -16.98 -7.79
CA LYS A 246 5.71 -16.32 -9.11
C LYS A 246 6.24 -17.22 -10.23
N ARG A 247 7.25 -18.04 -9.96
CA ARG A 247 7.80 -19.00 -10.94
C ARG A 247 6.82 -20.17 -11.18
N GLU A 248 6.14 -20.62 -10.14
CA GLU A 248 5.15 -21.70 -10.23
C GLU A 248 3.96 -21.30 -11.07
N ILE A 249 3.40 -20.10 -10.83
CA ILE A 249 2.30 -19.53 -11.63
C ILE A 249 2.67 -19.48 -13.10
N ARG A 250 3.85 -18.91 -13.44
CA ARG A 250 4.30 -18.81 -14.83
C ARG A 250 4.48 -20.19 -15.49
N ARG A 251 4.96 -21.17 -14.74
CA ARG A 251 5.11 -22.53 -15.25
C ARG A 251 3.75 -23.18 -15.49
N ALA A 252 2.82 -23.02 -14.57
CA ALA A 252 1.46 -23.57 -14.68
C ALA A 252 0.71 -22.95 -15.86
N LEU A 253 0.68 -21.62 -15.95
CA LEU A 253 0.06 -20.91 -17.07
C LEU A 253 0.78 -21.17 -18.39
N GLY A 254 2.12 -21.22 -18.39
CA GLY A 254 2.91 -21.55 -19.58
C GLY A 254 2.59 -22.93 -20.14
N HIS A 255 2.34 -23.91 -19.26
CA HIS A 255 1.90 -25.25 -19.65
C HIS A 255 0.49 -25.26 -20.24
N MET A 256 -0.48 -24.56 -19.62
CA MET A 256 -1.86 -24.52 -20.12
C MET A 256 -1.96 -23.76 -21.45
N HIS A 257 -1.28 -22.64 -21.54
CA HIS A 257 -1.40 -21.72 -22.67
C HIS A 257 -0.32 -21.89 -23.72
N ASN A 258 0.57 -22.88 -23.60
CA ASN A 258 1.68 -23.15 -24.53
C ASN A 258 2.57 -21.91 -24.80
N PHE A 259 3.04 -21.26 -23.74
CA PHE A 259 4.06 -20.21 -23.82
C PHE A 259 5.27 -20.55 -22.94
N ASP A 260 6.42 -19.95 -23.24
CA ASP A 260 7.63 -20.18 -22.46
C ASP A 260 7.50 -19.55 -21.07
N PRO A 261 7.65 -20.28 -19.95
CA PRO A 261 7.54 -19.70 -18.61
C PRO A 261 8.50 -18.54 -18.30
N LEU A 262 9.56 -18.35 -19.09
CA LEU A 262 10.49 -17.22 -19.00
C LEU A 262 10.02 -15.98 -19.77
N ASP A 263 8.98 -16.11 -20.61
CA ASP A 263 8.36 -15.02 -21.36
C ASP A 263 7.52 -14.13 -20.43
N LYS A 264 8.13 -13.06 -19.94
CA LYS A 264 7.50 -12.09 -19.04
C LYS A 264 6.39 -11.27 -19.72
N GLU A 265 6.42 -11.15 -21.05
CA GLU A 265 5.41 -10.40 -21.81
C GLU A 265 4.13 -11.22 -22.02
N ALA A 266 4.23 -12.56 -22.03
CA ALA A 266 3.08 -13.45 -22.09
C ALA A 266 2.30 -13.49 -20.76
N CYS A 267 3.02 -13.36 -19.65
CA CYS A 267 2.46 -13.35 -18.29
C CYS A 267 3.15 -12.27 -17.44
N PRO A 268 2.76 -10.98 -17.63
CA PRO A 268 3.18 -9.89 -16.78
C PRO A 268 2.63 -10.11 -15.36
N ILE A 269 3.54 -10.10 -14.38
CA ILE A 269 3.18 -10.24 -12.96
C ILE A 269 3.67 -9.00 -12.25
N TRP A 270 2.72 -8.21 -11.75
CA TRP A 270 3.01 -7.12 -10.83
C TRP A 270 3.07 -7.68 -9.42
N ASP A 271 4.27 -7.65 -8.84
CA ASP A 271 4.60 -8.24 -7.56
C ASP A 271 4.77 -7.14 -6.51
N THR A 272 3.73 -6.91 -5.71
CA THR A 272 3.73 -5.84 -4.70
C THR A 272 4.70 -6.13 -3.55
N VAL A 273 5.00 -7.41 -3.30
CA VAL A 273 5.96 -7.84 -2.27
C VAL A 273 7.37 -7.42 -2.66
N GLN A 274 7.73 -7.64 -3.93
CA GLN A 274 9.02 -7.22 -4.48
C GLN A 274 9.21 -5.70 -4.40
N GLU A 275 8.19 -4.93 -4.76
CA GLU A 275 8.23 -3.46 -4.68
C GLU A 275 8.32 -2.96 -3.24
N ALA A 276 7.52 -3.53 -2.33
CA ALA A 276 7.58 -3.19 -0.91
C ALA A 276 8.95 -3.53 -0.31
N LYS A 277 9.62 -4.60 -0.77
CA LYS A 277 10.98 -4.95 -0.35
C LYS A 277 12.00 -3.94 -0.88
N ALA A 278 11.93 -3.57 -2.16
CA ALA A 278 12.83 -2.58 -2.76
C ALA A 278 12.68 -1.20 -2.08
N PHE A 279 11.45 -0.77 -1.82
CA PHE A 279 11.17 0.48 -1.13
C PHE A 279 11.67 0.48 0.32
N ARG A 280 11.48 -0.64 1.05
CA ARG A 280 12.02 -0.81 2.41
C ARG A 280 13.54 -0.68 2.41
N GLN A 281 14.23 -1.36 1.49
CA GLN A 281 15.69 -1.27 1.36
C GLN A 281 16.17 0.16 1.08
N MET A 282 15.51 0.88 0.16
CA MET A 282 15.81 2.28 -0.14
C MET A 282 15.62 3.18 1.09
N THR A 283 14.49 3.02 1.79
CA THR A 283 14.13 3.84 2.95
C THR A 283 15.04 3.57 4.14
N ASP A 284 15.40 2.31 4.40
CA ASP A 284 16.36 1.94 5.43
C ASP A 284 17.74 2.52 5.11
N GLY A 285 18.16 2.47 3.84
CA GLY A 285 19.39 3.13 3.37
C GLY A 285 19.38 4.64 3.64
N MET A 286 18.29 5.32 3.31
CA MET A 286 18.10 6.74 3.62
C MET A 286 18.14 7.00 5.13
N LYS A 287 17.48 6.17 5.95
CA LYS A 287 17.50 6.29 7.41
C LYS A 287 18.92 6.22 7.97
N TYR A 288 19.73 5.27 7.51
CA TYR A 288 21.13 5.18 7.95
C TYR A 288 21.97 6.37 7.49
N PHE A 289 21.78 6.82 6.24
CA PHE A 289 22.46 8.00 5.72
C PHE A 289 22.12 9.26 6.53
N LEU A 290 20.83 9.52 6.75
CA LEU A 290 20.35 10.67 7.54
C LEU A 290 20.83 10.56 8.99
N GLY A 291 20.87 9.35 9.56
CA GLY A 291 21.43 9.09 10.88
C GLY A 291 22.93 9.47 10.94
N ALA A 292 23.73 9.06 9.95
CA ALA A 292 25.14 9.41 9.88
C ALA A 292 25.37 10.92 9.73
N VAL A 293 24.61 11.59 8.86
CA VAL A 293 24.63 13.05 8.71
C VAL A 293 24.25 13.75 10.02
N GLY A 294 23.25 13.22 10.73
CA GLY A 294 22.82 13.73 12.02
C GLY A 294 23.93 13.63 13.07
N ILE A 295 24.66 12.51 13.12
CA ILE A 295 25.83 12.35 14.01
C ILE A 295 26.90 13.39 13.68
N VAL A 296 27.27 13.56 12.41
CA VAL A 296 28.28 14.55 11.99
C VAL A 296 27.84 15.98 12.34
N THR A 297 26.56 16.30 12.14
CA THR A 297 26.00 17.62 12.45
C THR A 297 26.01 17.88 13.96
N LEU A 298 25.71 16.87 14.78
CA LEU A 298 25.81 16.97 16.23
C LEU A 298 27.25 17.20 16.68
N PHE A 299 28.22 16.51 16.07
CA PHE A 299 29.65 16.73 16.32
C PHE A 299 30.08 18.16 15.98
N LEU A 300 29.69 18.68 14.80
CA LEU A 300 29.98 20.06 14.40
C LEU A 300 29.34 21.08 15.35
N GLY A 301 28.11 20.83 15.79
CA GLY A 301 27.44 21.63 16.82
C GLY A 301 28.21 21.63 18.13
N GLY A 302 28.68 20.47 18.58
CA GLY A 302 29.53 20.31 19.77
C GLY A 302 30.85 21.08 19.67
N LEU A 303 31.53 21.02 18.52
CA LEU A 303 32.75 21.79 18.26
C LEU A 303 32.48 23.31 18.29
N GLY A 304 31.34 23.76 17.78
CA GLY A 304 30.91 25.15 17.86
C GLY A 304 30.77 25.63 19.31
N VAL A 305 30.09 24.85 20.15
CA VAL A 305 29.94 25.15 21.59
C VAL A 305 31.30 25.16 22.29
N MET A 306 32.16 24.19 21.99
CA MET A 306 33.51 24.11 22.53
C MET A 306 34.33 25.37 22.20
N ASN A 307 34.33 25.80 20.94
CA ASN A 307 35.07 26.99 20.52
C ASN A 307 34.57 28.26 21.22
N VAL A 308 33.26 28.45 21.32
CA VAL A 308 32.69 29.60 22.03
C VAL A 308 33.06 29.55 23.51
N MET A 309 33.05 28.38 24.14
CA MET A 309 33.48 28.25 25.54
C MET A 309 34.98 28.47 25.75
N LEU A 310 35.84 27.99 24.86
CA LEU A 310 37.28 28.25 24.93
C LEU A 310 37.60 29.75 24.90
N VAL A 311 36.93 30.50 24.01
CA VAL A 311 37.07 31.96 23.94
C VAL A 311 36.54 32.61 25.21
N ALA A 312 35.37 32.19 25.70
CA ALA A 312 34.77 32.74 26.92
C ALA A 312 35.64 32.55 28.17
N VAL A 313 36.27 31.38 28.32
CA VAL A 313 37.20 31.10 29.43
C VAL A 313 38.49 31.90 29.27
N ARG A 314 39.04 32.02 28.06
CA ARG A 314 40.23 32.83 27.79
C ARG A 314 40.03 34.29 28.19
N GLU A 315 38.90 34.88 27.81
CA GLU A 315 38.53 36.25 28.18
C GLU A 315 38.40 36.45 29.69
N ARG A 316 38.02 35.41 30.45
CA ARG A 316 37.78 35.46 31.90
C ARG A 316 38.91 34.89 32.76
N THR A 317 40.06 34.57 32.18
CA THR A 317 41.22 34.02 32.92
C THR A 317 41.60 34.84 34.16
N ARG A 318 41.56 36.17 34.05
CA ARG A 318 41.86 37.11 35.15
C ARG A 318 40.80 37.09 36.25
N GLU A 319 39.52 37.01 35.89
CA GLU A 319 38.40 36.88 36.85
C GLU A 319 38.51 35.56 37.63
N ILE A 320 38.77 34.46 36.92
CA ILE A 320 38.95 33.13 37.52
C ILE A 320 40.13 33.13 38.50
N GLY A 321 41.24 33.79 38.14
CA GLY A 321 42.41 33.94 39.02
C GLY A 321 42.11 34.68 40.32
N VAL A 322 41.32 35.76 40.26
CA VAL A 322 40.91 36.52 41.46
C VAL A 322 40.00 35.69 42.36
N ARG A 323 39.01 35.00 41.80
CA ARG A 323 38.14 34.10 42.59
C ARG A 323 38.97 33.02 43.29
N LYS A 324 39.89 32.38 42.56
CA LYS A 324 40.76 31.32 43.11
C LYS A 324 41.69 31.83 44.22
N ALA A 325 42.12 33.08 44.17
CA ALA A 325 42.94 33.71 45.21
C ALA A 325 42.14 34.05 46.48
N LEU A 326 40.82 34.23 46.37
CA LEU A 326 39.93 34.55 47.49
C LEU A 326 39.38 33.32 48.21
N GLY A 327 39.57 32.12 47.65
CA GLY A 327 39.06 30.83 48.18
C GLY A 327 37.70 30.46 47.61
#